data_AF-A0A5E4SWF1-F1
#
_entry.id   AF-A0A5E4SWF1-F1
#
_cell.length_a   1.000
_cell.length_b   1.000
_cell.length_c   1.000
_cell.angle_alpha   90.00
_cell.angle_beta   90.00
_cell.angle_gamma   90.00
#
_symmetry.space_group_name_H-M   'P 1'
#
loop_
_entity.id
_entity.type
_entity.pdbx_description
1 polymer ?
#
loop_
_entity_poly.entity_id
_entity_poly.type
_entity_poly.pdbx_seq_one_letter_code
_entity_poly.pdbx_strand_id
1 'polypeptide(L)'
;MPRIFSPASLPHDVRCRSLTDSRRISHSGSGTGHAVALALRGARPLTLHDERALETAIARRDTRAAPAPARYYCLSPSEVSRIARRPIDPPPPKRYLGFDRVAQSLRHIAIAVNMTMRARLQVDPLEVQVSVFGGRLHIASNFHADRIREALHLALTDDALMKGAPRRPAPGDERNWHAMVMSRRVRDIAKLRHHYVHGYGFERIRTAARAEVARGIGLPQDGVSCAHSALRQLDDAFDTLRRVLQDAAGASPTFDDLVVHTPMRDTPKLTPLPPGVTETMHAEQCIESAIAQNADVWHREAVARLLLSPDALIVVPMAGRFVPCAACAEVEAESRTHGGLFDPANERFVLHRSSRRIGMAFANEVQHIAQSTLAEAPAEAARRAQTIADRFVHAPQSLRAYGKPVVLDYSLDTESESSGNEA
;
A
#
# COMPACT_ATOMS: atom_id res chain seq x y z
N MET A 1 64.08 -2.60 -6.32
CA MET A 1 64.71 -3.52 -7.30
C MET A 1 63.75 -4.68 -7.58
N PRO A 2 63.87 -5.41 -8.70
CA PRO A 2 63.45 -5.13 -10.11
C PRO A 2 62.02 -5.69 -10.38
N ARG A 3 61.42 -5.84 -11.58
CA ARG A 3 61.67 -5.50 -13.01
C ARG A 3 60.28 -5.40 -13.68
N ILE A 4 59.93 -4.35 -14.41
CA ILE A 4 59.82 -4.30 -15.90
C ILE A 4 59.56 -5.66 -16.58
N PHE A 5 58.43 -5.79 -17.30
CA PHE A 5 58.40 -6.25 -18.70
C PHE A 5 57.05 -5.92 -19.39
N SER A 6 57.14 -5.42 -20.63
CA SER A 6 56.11 -5.42 -21.68
C SER A 6 56.78 -6.05 -22.91
N PRO A 7 56.07 -6.78 -23.79
CA PRO A 7 55.89 -6.22 -25.14
C PRO A 7 54.67 -6.72 -25.97
N ALA A 8 54.35 -5.93 -27.01
CA ALA A 8 53.93 -6.33 -28.38
C ALA A 8 52.62 -7.13 -28.64
N SER A 9 52.10 -7.26 -29.88
CA SER A 9 51.81 -6.29 -30.97
C SER A 9 51.20 -7.02 -32.20
N LEU A 10 49.92 -6.76 -32.54
CA LEU A 10 49.30 -6.88 -33.90
C LEU A 10 49.36 -8.28 -34.61
N PRO A 11 48.83 -8.49 -35.84
CA PRO A 11 47.98 -7.64 -36.73
C PRO A 11 46.69 -8.31 -37.28
N HIS A 12 45.75 -7.52 -37.84
CA HIS A 12 45.43 -7.48 -39.29
C HIS A 12 44.12 -6.76 -39.67
N ASP A 13 44.16 -6.03 -40.79
CA ASP A 13 43.04 -5.35 -41.45
C ASP A 13 42.00 -6.30 -42.09
N VAL A 14 40.74 -5.83 -42.14
CA VAL A 14 39.98 -5.80 -43.41
C VAL A 14 39.22 -4.47 -43.52
N ARG A 15 39.47 -3.71 -44.60
CA ARG A 15 38.67 -2.55 -45.04
C ARG A 15 37.71 -2.92 -46.16
N CYS A 16 36.72 -2.05 -46.40
CA CYS A 16 35.79 -1.92 -47.54
C CYS A 16 34.33 -2.29 -47.21
N ARG A 17 33.30 -1.57 -47.70
CA ARG A 17 33.27 -0.41 -48.62
C ARG A 17 32.02 0.44 -48.38
N SER A 18 32.09 1.72 -48.72
CA SER A 18 30.93 2.62 -48.82
C SER A 18 30.14 2.40 -50.11
N LEU A 19 28.82 2.64 -50.05
CA LEU A 19 28.00 2.96 -51.21
C LEU A 19 27.05 4.12 -50.88
N THR A 20 27.37 5.28 -51.45
CA THR A 20 26.39 6.31 -51.86
C THR A 20 25.62 5.76 -53.08
N ASP A 21 24.38 6.13 -53.41
CA ASP A 21 23.88 7.50 -53.60
C ASP A 21 22.35 7.54 -53.90
N SER A 22 21.71 8.66 -53.56
CA SER A 22 20.51 9.31 -54.11
C SER A 22 19.40 8.55 -54.89
N ARG A 23 18.14 8.77 -54.48
CA ARG A 23 17.20 9.72 -55.17
C ARG A 23 15.91 10.05 -54.38
N ARG A 24 15.38 11.25 -54.59
CA ARG A 24 14.12 11.81 -54.03
C ARG A 24 12.88 11.27 -54.75
N ILE A 25 11.68 11.37 -54.13
CA ILE A 25 10.53 12.16 -54.64
C ILE A 25 9.34 12.26 -53.64
N SER A 26 8.85 13.51 -53.47
CA SER A 26 7.52 14.03 -53.02
C SER A 26 6.79 13.59 -51.74
N HIS A 27 6.20 14.60 -51.09
CA HIS A 27 5.22 14.54 -49.99
C HIS A 27 3.88 13.89 -50.33
N SER A 28 3.25 13.28 -49.32
CA SER A 28 1.90 13.66 -48.88
C SER A 28 1.80 13.49 -47.36
N GLY A 29 0.97 14.30 -46.69
CA GLY A 29 0.83 14.29 -45.23
C GLY A 29 -0.63 14.40 -44.78
N SER A 30 -0.85 14.51 -43.47
CA SER A 30 -2.15 14.76 -42.84
C SER A 30 -3.22 13.65 -43.02
N GLY A 31 -3.14 12.60 -42.18
CA GLY A 31 -4.14 11.52 -42.14
C GLY A 31 -4.91 11.33 -40.82
N THR A 32 -4.55 12.02 -39.72
CA THR A 32 -5.10 11.72 -38.37
C THR A 32 -5.63 12.91 -37.58
N GLY A 33 -5.28 14.16 -37.94
CA GLY A 33 -5.77 15.36 -37.24
C GLY A 33 -7.22 15.77 -37.59
N HIS A 34 -7.69 15.45 -38.79
CA HIS A 34 -8.98 15.95 -39.29
C HIS A 34 -10.20 15.15 -38.80
N ALA A 35 -10.02 13.85 -38.51
CA ALA A 35 -11.10 12.99 -38.02
C ALA A 35 -11.58 13.39 -36.60
N VAL A 36 -10.65 13.79 -35.72
CA VAL A 36 -10.98 14.24 -34.36
C VAL A 36 -11.65 15.63 -34.37
N ALA A 37 -11.22 16.51 -35.27
CA ALA A 37 -11.78 17.86 -35.39
C ALA A 37 -13.23 17.89 -35.92
N LEU A 38 -13.65 16.90 -36.72
CA LEU A 38 -15.04 16.79 -37.18
C LEU A 38 -15.98 16.27 -36.10
N ALA A 39 -15.53 15.38 -35.21
CA ALA A 39 -16.34 14.82 -34.13
C ALA A 39 -16.79 15.88 -33.09
N LEU A 40 -16.07 17.00 -32.96
CA LEU A 40 -16.31 18.03 -31.94
C LEU A 40 -17.24 19.16 -32.41
N ARG A 41 -17.65 19.22 -33.68
CA ARG A 41 -18.56 20.29 -34.18
C ARG A 41 -20.04 20.13 -33.77
N GLY A 42 -20.42 19.00 -33.18
CA GLY A 42 -21.79 18.73 -32.71
C GLY A 42 -22.03 18.92 -31.20
N ALA A 43 -20.96 19.06 -30.40
CA ALA A 43 -21.08 19.15 -28.95
C ALA A 43 -21.51 20.57 -28.53
N ARG A 44 -22.81 20.78 -28.30
CA ARG A 44 -23.27 21.97 -27.58
C ARG A 44 -22.67 21.95 -26.17
N PRO A 45 -22.16 23.09 -25.64
CA PRO A 45 -21.78 23.16 -24.25
C PRO A 45 -23.03 22.98 -23.39
N LEU A 46 -23.13 21.83 -22.72
CA LEU A 46 -24.11 21.65 -21.66
C LEU A 46 -23.69 22.53 -20.48
N THR A 47 -24.65 23.34 -20.04
CA THR A 47 -24.51 24.30 -18.95
C THR A 47 -23.97 23.65 -17.68
N LEU A 48 -23.16 24.41 -16.93
CA LEU A 48 -22.74 24.10 -15.56
C LEU A 48 -23.95 23.64 -14.74
N HIS A 49 -24.01 22.34 -14.41
CA HIS A 49 -25.14 21.76 -13.67
C HIS A 49 -24.87 21.76 -12.17
N ASP A 50 -25.36 22.85 -11.55
CA ASP A 50 -25.85 23.03 -10.19
C ASP A 50 -25.57 21.91 -9.15
N GLU A 51 -24.66 22.20 -8.22
CA GLU A 51 -24.23 21.33 -7.11
C GLU A 51 -25.42 20.88 -6.23
N ARG A 52 -26.50 21.67 -6.15
CA ARG A 52 -27.74 21.33 -5.41
C ARG A 52 -28.46 20.08 -5.90
N ALA A 53 -28.24 19.66 -7.14
CA ALA A 53 -28.84 18.43 -7.66
C ALA A 53 -28.35 17.19 -6.92
N LEU A 54 -27.09 17.20 -6.47
CA LEU A 54 -26.48 16.11 -5.72
C LEU A 54 -27.06 15.99 -4.30
N GLU A 55 -27.14 17.11 -3.58
CA GLU A 55 -27.75 17.20 -2.24
C GLU A 55 -29.21 16.72 -2.25
N THR A 56 -29.98 17.17 -3.24
CA THR A 56 -31.42 16.87 -3.35
C THR A 56 -31.68 15.39 -3.70
N ALA A 57 -30.78 14.73 -4.41
CA ALA A 57 -30.89 13.31 -4.74
C ALA A 57 -30.57 12.41 -3.54
N ILE A 58 -29.60 12.79 -2.72
CA ILE A 58 -29.19 12.04 -1.51
C ILE A 58 -30.27 12.12 -0.43
N ALA A 59 -30.93 13.28 -0.27
CA ALA A 59 -31.92 13.51 0.78
C ALA A 59 -33.29 12.79 0.61
N ARG A 60 -33.52 12.04 -0.47
CA ARG A 60 -34.88 11.59 -0.89
C ARG A 60 -35.11 10.06 -0.93
N ARG A 61 -34.47 9.27 -0.08
CA ARG A 61 -34.82 7.84 0.06
C ARG A 61 -35.19 7.45 1.49
N ASP A 62 -36.40 6.93 1.62
CA ASP A 62 -37.09 6.75 2.88
C ASP A 62 -37.07 5.30 3.38
N THR A 63 -37.11 5.23 4.70
CA THR A 63 -37.17 4.11 5.64
C THR A 63 -37.91 2.83 5.22
N ARG A 64 -37.17 1.72 5.07
CA ARG A 64 -37.59 0.36 5.47
C ARG A 64 -36.37 -0.44 5.96
N ALA A 65 -36.34 -0.74 7.26
CA ALA A 65 -35.41 -1.62 7.99
C ALA A 65 -34.12 -2.02 7.25
N ALA A 66 -33.17 -1.09 7.14
CA ALA A 66 -31.85 -1.34 6.57
C ALA A 66 -30.79 -1.51 7.68
N PRO A 67 -29.72 -2.30 7.46
CA PRO A 67 -28.49 -2.12 8.23
C PRO A 67 -28.03 -0.66 8.12
N ALA A 68 -27.42 -0.11 9.18
CA ALA A 68 -27.09 1.31 9.27
C ALA A 68 -26.40 1.80 7.99
N PRO A 69 -26.88 2.90 7.37
CA PRO A 69 -26.45 3.28 6.03
C PRO A 69 -24.93 3.48 6.01
N ALA A 70 -24.28 2.90 5.00
CA ALA A 70 -22.84 3.04 4.81
C ALA A 70 -22.46 4.52 4.87
N ARG A 71 -21.51 4.87 5.76
CA ARG A 71 -21.05 6.24 5.92
C ARG A 71 -19.95 6.49 4.91
N TYR A 72 -20.21 7.39 3.98
CA TYR A 72 -19.29 7.75 2.92
C TYR A 72 -19.29 9.27 2.73
N TYR A 73 -18.25 9.77 2.06
CA TYR A 73 -18.19 11.13 1.55
C TYR A 73 -17.61 11.11 0.13
N CYS A 74 -17.79 12.20 -0.61
CA CYS A 74 -17.13 12.42 -1.90
C CYS A 74 -16.65 13.88 -1.93
N LEU A 75 -15.43 14.11 -2.40
CA LEU A 75 -14.85 15.45 -2.49
C LEU A 75 -14.53 15.81 -3.94
N SER A 76 -14.88 17.02 -4.33
CA SER A 76 -14.36 17.65 -5.54
C SER A 76 -12.88 18.05 -5.40
N PRO A 77 -12.18 18.34 -6.50
CA PRO A 77 -10.80 18.85 -6.45
C PRO A 77 -10.67 20.17 -5.66
N SER A 78 -11.74 20.98 -5.61
CA SER A 78 -11.78 22.23 -4.84
C SER A 78 -11.95 22.02 -3.33
N GLU A 79 -12.50 20.88 -2.91
CA GLU A 79 -12.63 20.51 -1.50
C GLU A 79 -11.32 19.90 -0.98
N VAL A 80 -10.69 19.03 -1.77
CA VAL A 80 -9.36 18.48 -1.46
C VAL A 80 -8.27 19.56 -1.44
N SER A 81 -8.47 20.72 -2.08
CA SER A 81 -7.56 21.86 -1.96
C SER A 81 -7.71 22.63 -0.63
N ARG A 82 -8.86 22.54 0.06
CA ARG A 82 -9.14 23.19 1.36
C ARG A 82 -8.54 22.44 2.56
N ILE A 83 -8.25 21.14 2.43
CA ILE A 83 -7.65 20.34 3.51
C ILE A 83 -6.22 20.84 3.79
N ALA A 84 -5.86 20.99 5.06
CA ALA A 84 -4.57 21.56 5.46
C ALA A 84 -3.38 20.69 5.02
N ARG A 85 -2.58 21.24 4.09
CA ARG A 85 -1.39 20.60 3.51
C ARG A 85 -0.15 21.02 4.28
N ARG A 86 0.46 20.10 5.03
CA ARG A 86 1.80 20.34 5.60
C ARG A 86 2.89 19.91 4.61
N PRO A 87 3.88 20.75 4.32
CA PRO A 87 5.22 20.26 3.99
C PRO A 87 5.68 19.34 5.12
N ILE A 88 6.21 18.18 4.76
CA ILE A 88 6.88 17.27 5.69
C ILE A 88 8.30 17.18 5.13
N ASP A 89 9.27 17.72 5.87
CA ASP A 89 10.67 17.61 5.51
C ASP A 89 11.07 16.14 5.37
N PRO A 90 11.97 15.78 4.43
CA PRO A 90 12.41 14.40 4.26
C PRO A 90 13.01 13.89 5.58
N PRO A 91 12.42 12.86 6.21
CA PRO A 91 12.89 12.37 7.50
C PRO A 91 14.26 11.68 7.35
N PRO A 92 15.05 11.58 8.42
CA PRO A 92 16.31 10.84 8.39
C PRO A 92 16.06 9.37 7.98
N PRO A 93 17.08 8.69 7.40
CA PRO A 93 17.00 7.27 7.08
C PRO A 93 16.54 6.44 8.28
N LYS A 94 15.42 5.71 8.13
CA LYS A 94 14.97 4.83 9.20
C LYS A 94 15.85 3.60 9.26
N ARG A 95 16.06 3.14 10.49
CA ARG A 95 16.94 2.01 10.78
C ARG A 95 16.20 0.67 10.86
N TYR A 96 14.88 0.66 10.66
CA TYR A 96 13.97 -0.51 10.73
C TYR A 96 14.35 -1.45 11.87
N LEU A 97 13.87 -1.16 13.08
CA LEU A 97 14.23 -1.88 14.32
C LEU A 97 13.02 -2.63 14.90
N GLY A 98 13.23 -3.81 15.46
CA GLY A 98 12.17 -4.62 16.08
C GLY A 98 11.02 -4.93 15.10
N PHE A 99 9.78 -4.60 15.48
CA PHE A 99 8.60 -4.81 14.64
C PHE A 99 8.62 -4.02 13.32
N ASP A 100 9.38 -2.91 13.23
CA ASP A 100 9.55 -2.20 11.96
C ASP A 100 10.15 -3.13 10.88
N ARG A 101 10.96 -4.14 11.24
CA ARG A 101 11.53 -5.11 10.29
C ARG A 101 10.45 -6.02 9.66
N VAL A 102 9.38 -6.30 10.40
CA VAL A 102 8.18 -6.98 9.88
C VAL A 102 7.46 -6.04 8.91
N ALA A 103 7.23 -4.78 9.30
CA ALA A 103 6.61 -3.76 8.43
C ALA A 103 7.41 -3.52 7.13
N GLN A 104 8.74 -3.56 7.17
CA GLN A 104 9.58 -3.49 5.98
C GLN A 104 9.26 -4.62 4.98
N SER A 105 9.10 -5.84 5.49
CA SER A 105 8.81 -7.02 4.68
C SER A 105 7.39 -7.02 4.14
N LEU A 106 6.40 -6.61 4.96
CA LEU A 106 5.02 -6.37 4.52
C LEU A 106 4.96 -5.35 3.37
N ARG A 107 5.73 -4.26 3.45
CA ARG A 107 5.82 -3.27 2.38
C ARG A 107 6.52 -3.80 1.13
N HIS A 108 7.60 -4.59 1.26
CA HIS A 108 8.18 -5.26 0.09
C HIS A 108 7.13 -6.15 -0.61
N ILE A 109 6.26 -6.85 0.13
CA ILE A 109 5.18 -7.69 -0.42
C ILE A 109 4.15 -6.82 -1.15
N ALA A 110 3.70 -5.72 -0.55
CA ALA A 110 2.79 -4.77 -1.20
C ALA A 110 3.35 -4.24 -2.52
N ILE A 111 4.64 -3.88 -2.53
CA ILE A 111 5.37 -3.41 -3.72
C ILE A 111 5.45 -4.51 -4.78
N ALA A 112 5.78 -5.74 -4.39
CA ALA A 112 5.90 -6.90 -5.26
C ALA A 112 4.58 -7.23 -5.97
N VAL A 113 3.48 -7.33 -5.20
CA VAL A 113 2.12 -7.57 -5.72
C VAL A 113 1.68 -6.43 -6.64
N ASN A 114 1.79 -5.17 -6.20
CA ASN A 114 1.36 -4.01 -6.98
C ASN A 114 2.16 -3.85 -8.29
N MET A 115 3.48 -4.09 -8.26
CA MET A 115 4.32 -4.05 -9.47
C MET A 115 3.92 -5.16 -10.44
N THR A 116 3.69 -6.38 -9.96
CA THR A 116 3.41 -7.54 -10.80
C THR A 116 2.02 -7.47 -11.43
N MET A 117 1.02 -6.99 -10.69
CA MET A 117 -0.30 -6.67 -11.24
C MET A 117 -0.21 -5.75 -12.47
N ARG A 118 0.59 -4.68 -12.38
CA ARG A 118 0.81 -3.74 -13.50
C ARG A 118 1.63 -4.36 -14.63
N ALA A 119 2.73 -5.03 -14.30
CA ALA A 119 3.75 -5.49 -15.26
C ALA A 119 3.46 -6.83 -15.94
N ARG A 120 2.48 -7.61 -15.43
CA ARG A 120 2.09 -8.92 -15.97
C ARG A 120 0.60 -9.07 -16.18
N LEU A 121 -0.20 -8.66 -15.20
CA LEU A 121 -1.65 -8.87 -15.22
C LEU A 121 -2.40 -7.71 -15.88
N GLN A 122 -1.69 -6.64 -16.28
CA GLN A 122 -2.20 -5.47 -17.00
C GLN A 122 -3.34 -4.74 -16.27
N VAL A 123 -3.37 -4.84 -14.93
CA VAL A 123 -4.31 -4.15 -14.06
C VAL A 123 -3.59 -3.09 -13.22
N ASP A 124 -4.29 -2.00 -12.89
CA ASP A 124 -3.73 -0.89 -12.09
C ASP A 124 -4.35 -0.86 -10.67
N PRO A 125 -3.78 -1.60 -9.70
CA PRO A 125 -4.08 -1.38 -8.29
C PRO A 125 -3.53 0.00 -7.86
N LEU A 126 -4.42 0.84 -7.36
CA LEU A 126 -4.05 2.11 -6.73
C LEU A 126 -3.26 1.79 -5.44
N GLU A 127 -3.85 1.02 -4.54
CA GLU A 127 -3.28 0.70 -3.22
C GLU A 127 -3.26 -0.80 -2.96
N VAL A 128 -2.19 -1.27 -2.32
CA VAL A 128 -2.06 -2.64 -1.80
C VAL A 128 -1.50 -2.52 -0.38
N GLN A 129 -2.20 -3.16 0.56
CA GLN A 129 -1.90 -3.16 1.99
C GLN A 129 -1.70 -4.58 2.50
N VAL A 130 -0.74 -4.79 3.41
CA VAL A 130 -0.46 -6.09 4.02
C VAL A 130 -0.36 -5.98 5.55
N SER A 131 -0.83 -6.99 6.25
CA SER A 131 -0.63 -7.22 7.70
C SER A 131 -0.28 -8.68 7.96
N VAL A 132 0.39 -8.99 9.08
CA VAL A 132 0.66 -10.37 9.52
C VAL A 132 0.44 -10.51 11.02
N PHE A 133 -0.45 -11.41 11.43
CA PHE A 133 -0.71 -11.75 12.83
C PHE A 133 -1.48 -13.09 12.90
N GLY A 134 -1.54 -13.72 14.08
CA GLY A 134 -2.36 -14.93 14.29
C GLY A 134 -2.02 -16.10 13.36
N GLY A 135 -0.76 -16.23 12.92
CA GLY A 135 -0.34 -17.23 11.95
C GLY A 135 -0.72 -16.97 10.48
N ARG A 136 -1.37 -15.85 10.14
CA ARG A 136 -1.88 -15.56 8.78
C ARG A 136 -1.28 -14.29 8.17
N LEU A 137 -1.11 -14.27 6.85
CA LEU A 137 -0.81 -13.06 6.08
C LEU A 137 -2.12 -12.48 5.53
N HIS A 138 -2.44 -11.25 5.90
CA HIS A 138 -3.63 -10.52 5.49
C HIS A 138 -3.25 -9.51 4.41
N ILE A 139 -3.93 -9.54 3.26
CA ILE A 139 -3.61 -8.63 2.15
C ILE A 139 -4.88 -8.09 1.49
N ALA A 140 -4.88 -6.81 1.19
CA ALA A 140 -5.97 -6.11 0.52
C ALA A 140 -5.45 -5.30 -0.66
N SER A 141 -6.31 -5.11 -1.66
CA SER A 141 -6.10 -4.18 -2.75
C SER A 141 -7.42 -3.48 -3.03
N ASN A 142 -7.42 -2.15 -3.16
CA ASN A 142 -8.65 -1.38 -3.30
C ASN A 142 -9.40 -1.66 -4.62
N PHE A 143 -8.69 -2.22 -5.61
CA PHE A 143 -9.23 -2.86 -6.80
C PHE A 143 -8.43 -4.15 -7.11
N HIS A 144 -9.00 -5.07 -7.89
CA HIS A 144 -8.33 -6.29 -8.38
C HIS A 144 -7.83 -7.26 -7.29
N ALA A 145 -8.59 -7.42 -6.20
CA ALA A 145 -8.25 -8.37 -5.12
C ALA A 145 -8.15 -9.82 -5.62
N ASP A 146 -8.90 -10.19 -6.66
CA ASP A 146 -8.83 -11.47 -7.38
C ASP A 146 -7.41 -11.78 -7.92
N ARG A 147 -6.60 -10.75 -8.18
CA ARG A 147 -5.26 -10.86 -8.77
C ARG A 147 -4.13 -10.96 -7.76
N ILE A 148 -4.41 -10.89 -6.45
CA ILE A 148 -3.36 -10.84 -5.44
C ILE A 148 -2.54 -12.14 -5.38
N ARG A 149 -3.19 -13.31 -5.41
CA ARG A 149 -2.51 -14.63 -5.37
C ARG A 149 -1.61 -14.84 -6.60
N GLU A 150 -2.16 -14.61 -7.78
CA GLU A 150 -1.46 -14.68 -9.07
C GLU A 150 -0.25 -13.72 -9.10
N ALA A 151 -0.45 -12.46 -8.69
CA ALA A 151 0.60 -11.46 -8.64
C ALA A 151 1.69 -11.76 -7.61
N LEU A 152 1.35 -12.33 -6.45
CA LEU A 152 2.34 -12.73 -5.43
C LEU A 152 3.19 -13.89 -5.92
N HIS A 153 2.58 -14.93 -6.49
CA HIS A 153 3.30 -16.06 -7.08
C HIS A 153 4.29 -15.59 -8.15
N LEU A 154 3.80 -14.86 -9.16
CA LEU A 154 4.63 -14.34 -10.25
C LEU A 154 5.74 -13.40 -9.76
N ALA A 155 5.50 -12.58 -8.73
CA ALA A 155 6.54 -11.74 -8.14
C ALA A 155 7.71 -12.56 -7.57
N LEU A 156 7.46 -13.77 -7.08
CA LEU A 156 8.45 -14.66 -6.49
C LEU A 156 9.08 -15.62 -7.52
N THR A 157 8.39 -15.94 -8.61
CA THR A 157 8.83 -16.96 -9.59
C THR A 157 9.26 -16.40 -10.96
N ASP A 158 8.72 -15.27 -11.45
CA ASP A 158 9.08 -14.76 -12.79
C ASP A 158 10.37 -13.94 -12.77
N ASP A 159 11.47 -14.51 -13.26
CA ASP A 159 12.74 -13.81 -13.44
C ASP A 159 12.70 -12.70 -14.49
N ALA A 160 11.74 -12.70 -15.42
CA ALA A 160 11.58 -11.61 -16.38
C ALA A 160 11.05 -10.32 -15.72
N LEU A 161 10.54 -10.35 -14.48
CA LEU A 161 10.26 -9.13 -13.70
C LEU A 161 11.56 -8.45 -13.21
N MET A 162 12.64 -9.22 -13.12
CA MET A 162 13.94 -8.77 -12.62
C MET A 162 14.86 -8.30 -13.77
N LYS A 163 14.60 -8.78 -15.00
CA LYS A 163 15.37 -8.44 -16.21
C LYS A 163 14.93 -7.08 -16.77
N GLY A 164 15.89 -6.31 -17.29
CA GLY A 164 15.63 -4.99 -17.88
C GLY A 164 15.41 -3.85 -16.87
N ALA A 165 15.48 -4.13 -15.57
CA ALA A 165 15.45 -3.09 -14.54
C ALA A 165 16.59 -2.07 -14.76
N PRO A 166 16.31 -0.76 -14.84
CA PRO A 166 17.36 0.22 -15.06
C PRO A 166 18.34 0.24 -13.88
N ARG A 167 19.62 0.49 -14.19
CA ARG A 167 20.64 0.70 -13.16
C ARG A 167 20.21 1.86 -12.26
N ARG A 168 20.44 1.71 -10.95
CA ARG A 168 20.12 2.73 -9.94
C ARG A 168 20.75 4.07 -10.37
N PRO A 169 19.95 5.14 -10.61
CA PRO A 169 20.49 6.47 -10.88
C PRO A 169 21.33 7.00 -9.71
N ALA A 170 22.16 8.00 -9.97
CA ALA A 170 22.88 8.69 -8.92
C ALA A 170 21.90 9.35 -7.91
N PRO A 171 22.23 9.41 -6.61
CA PRO A 171 21.53 10.29 -5.69
C PRO A 171 21.56 11.73 -6.24
N GLY A 172 20.43 12.43 -6.23
CA GLY A 172 20.28 13.76 -6.83
C GLY A 172 19.60 13.81 -8.21
N ASP A 173 19.43 12.68 -8.92
CA ASP A 173 18.94 12.69 -10.31
C ASP A 173 17.41 12.58 -10.44
N GLU A 174 16.71 13.68 -10.12
CA GLU A 174 15.25 13.81 -10.25
C GLU A 174 14.75 13.56 -11.68
N ARG A 175 15.57 13.82 -12.70
CA ARG A 175 15.20 13.64 -14.12
C ARG A 175 15.00 12.17 -14.48
N ASN A 176 15.52 11.26 -13.67
CA ASN A 176 15.45 9.82 -13.87
C ASN A 176 14.63 9.11 -12.79
N TRP A 177 13.64 9.81 -12.24
CA TRP A 177 12.74 9.33 -11.18
C TRP A 177 12.17 7.92 -11.46
N HIS A 178 11.65 7.68 -12.67
CA HIS A 178 11.09 6.38 -13.06
C HIS A 178 12.12 5.24 -12.93
N ALA A 179 13.38 5.48 -13.33
CA ALA A 179 14.43 4.48 -13.21
C ALA A 179 14.78 4.18 -11.75
N MET A 180 14.85 5.21 -10.89
CA MET A 180 15.06 4.97 -9.47
C MET A 180 13.91 4.17 -8.84
N VAL A 181 12.67 4.49 -9.19
CA VAL A 181 11.47 3.76 -8.74
C VAL A 181 11.55 2.29 -9.12
N MET A 182 11.77 1.97 -10.40
CA MET A 182 11.82 0.59 -10.86
C MET A 182 13.02 -0.18 -10.28
N SER A 183 14.19 0.47 -10.20
CA SER A 183 15.38 -0.11 -9.58
C SER A 183 15.19 -0.43 -8.08
N ARG A 184 14.42 0.39 -7.35
CA ARG A 184 14.04 0.10 -5.95
C ARG A 184 13.10 -1.10 -5.86
N ARG A 185 11.97 -1.09 -6.59
CA ARG A 185 10.97 -2.17 -6.55
C ARG A 185 11.57 -3.55 -6.86
N VAL A 186 12.46 -3.62 -7.85
CA VAL A 186 13.16 -4.86 -8.21
C VAL A 186 14.10 -5.32 -7.08
N ARG A 187 14.81 -4.41 -6.39
CA ARG A 187 15.59 -4.79 -5.20
C ARG A 187 14.73 -5.26 -4.03
N ASP A 188 13.53 -4.72 -3.87
CA ASP A 188 12.61 -5.12 -2.80
C ASP A 188 12.05 -6.53 -3.05
N ILE A 189 11.70 -6.86 -4.30
CA ILE A 189 11.38 -8.23 -4.74
C ILE A 189 12.59 -9.16 -4.55
N ALA A 190 13.80 -8.72 -4.92
CA ALA A 190 15.03 -9.51 -4.76
C ALA A 190 15.28 -9.87 -3.29
N LYS A 191 15.06 -8.94 -2.36
CA LYS A 191 15.16 -9.18 -0.92
C LYS A 191 14.15 -10.21 -0.43
N LEU A 192 12.90 -10.17 -0.90
CA LEU A 192 11.90 -11.18 -0.55
C LEU A 192 12.32 -12.57 -0.98
N ARG A 193 12.72 -12.73 -2.26
CA ARG A 193 13.23 -14.01 -2.77
C ARG A 193 14.46 -14.48 -1.99
N HIS A 194 15.45 -13.60 -1.80
CA HIS A 194 16.70 -13.92 -1.11
C HIS A 194 16.49 -14.34 0.35
N HIS A 195 15.74 -13.56 1.12
CA HIS A 195 15.54 -13.82 2.55
C HIS A 195 14.50 -14.92 2.81
N TYR A 196 13.30 -14.81 2.23
CA TYR A 196 12.17 -15.66 2.63
C TYR A 196 12.02 -16.92 1.78
N VAL A 197 12.24 -16.84 0.46
CA VAL A 197 12.16 -18.03 -0.41
C VAL A 197 13.42 -18.89 -0.26
N HIS A 198 14.61 -18.29 -0.42
CA HIS A 198 15.90 -18.99 -0.36
C HIS A 198 16.52 -19.07 1.05
N GLY A 199 15.95 -18.41 2.06
CA GLY A 199 16.39 -18.47 3.46
C GLY A 199 17.65 -17.64 3.80
N TYR A 200 18.31 -17.01 2.82
CA TYR A 200 19.60 -16.35 3.04
C TYR A 200 19.48 -15.12 3.94
N GLY A 201 20.13 -15.16 5.11
CA GLY A 201 20.14 -14.04 6.05
C GLY A 201 18.83 -13.81 6.82
N PHE A 202 17.80 -14.63 6.62
CA PHE A 202 16.53 -14.55 7.37
C PHE A 202 16.76 -14.64 8.88
N GLU A 203 17.48 -15.65 9.35
CA GLU A 203 17.77 -15.83 10.77
C GLU A 203 18.62 -14.70 11.36
N ARG A 204 19.44 -14.03 10.55
CA ARG A 204 20.18 -12.82 10.97
C ARG A 204 19.23 -11.65 11.21
N ILE A 205 18.26 -11.43 10.32
CA ILE A 205 17.23 -10.39 10.47
C ILE A 205 16.34 -10.69 11.68
N ARG A 206 15.89 -11.95 11.83
CA ARG A 206 15.09 -12.40 12.99
C ARG A 206 15.85 -12.19 14.29
N THR A 207 17.10 -12.63 14.37
CA THR A 207 17.94 -12.49 15.58
C THR A 207 18.19 -11.03 15.94
N ALA A 208 18.47 -10.17 14.96
CA ALA A 208 18.61 -8.73 15.19
C ALA A 208 17.31 -8.11 15.72
N ALA A 209 16.17 -8.42 15.10
CA ALA A 209 14.85 -7.95 15.53
C ALA A 209 14.54 -8.37 16.98
N ARG A 210 14.82 -9.63 17.33
CA ARG A 210 14.67 -10.16 18.69
C ARG A 210 15.56 -9.44 19.70
N ALA A 211 16.83 -9.23 19.36
CA ALA A 211 17.77 -8.52 20.22
C ALA A 211 17.42 -7.02 20.39
N GLU A 212 16.71 -6.41 19.45
CA GLU A 212 16.14 -5.06 19.56
C GLU A 212 14.92 -5.06 20.49
N VAL A 213 13.93 -5.92 20.24
CA VAL A 213 12.71 -6.03 21.07
C VAL A 213 13.02 -6.42 22.52
N ALA A 214 14.00 -7.30 22.76
CA ALA A 214 14.46 -7.66 24.11
C ALA A 214 15.09 -6.47 24.87
N ARG A 215 15.52 -5.41 24.18
CA ARG A 215 16.00 -4.14 24.75
C ARG A 215 14.92 -3.04 24.75
N GLY A 216 13.67 -3.38 24.44
CA GLY A 216 12.56 -2.42 24.31
C GLY A 216 12.60 -1.56 23.04
N ILE A 217 13.46 -1.89 22.07
CA ILE A 217 13.66 -1.11 20.84
C ILE A 217 12.75 -1.66 19.73
N GLY A 218 11.98 -0.78 19.08
CA GLY A 218 11.08 -1.19 18.00
C GLY A 218 9.86 -1.97 18.48
N LEU A 219 9.40 -1.70 19.71
CA LEU A 219 8.12 -2.16 20.22
C LEU A 219 6.95 -1.35 19.61
N PRO A 220 5.73 -1.91 19.56
CA PRO A 220 4.51 -1.13 19.35
C PRO A 220 4.40 -0.01 20.39
N GLN A 221 3.92 1.16 19.97
CA GLN A 221 3.92 2.36 20.80
C GLN A 221 2.87 2.33 21.92
N ASP A 222 1.85 1.47 21.78
CA ASP A 222 0.72 1.39 22.68
C ASP A 222 0.61 -0.05 23.25
N GLY A 223 0.38 -0.16 24.57
CA GLY A 223 -0.18 -1.35 25.22
C GLY A 223 0.69 -2.61 25.46
N VAL A 224 1.67 -2.96 24.61
CA VAL A 224 2.42 -4.24 24.80
C VAL A 224 3.47 -4.15 25.92
N SER A 225 3.02 -4.37 27.14
CA SER A 225 3.81 -4.28 28.39
C SER A 225 4.82 -5.42 28.58
N CYS A 226 4.57 -6.59 27.99
CA CYS A 226 5.37 -7.80 28.22
C CYS A 226 6.30 -8.13 27.04
N ALA A 227 7.62 -7.98 27.26
CA ALA A 227 8.65 -8.30 26.26
C ALA A 227 8.60 -9.77 25.78
N HIS A 228 8.19 -10.72 26.63
CA HIS A 228 8.03 -12.12 26.24
C HIS A 228 6.88 -12.33 25.25
N SER A 229 5.76 -11.62 25.43
CA SER A 229 4.64 -11.61 24.48
C SER A 229 5.08 -10.99 23.15
N ALA A 230 5.74 -9.82 23.20
CA ALA A 230 6.27 -9.15 22.02
C ALA A 230 7.22 -10.04 21.21
N LEU A 231 8.13 -10.78 21.86
CA LEU A 231 9.07 -11.69 21.19
C LEU A 231 8.38 -12.88 20.51
N ARG A 232 7.34 -13.46 21.14
CA ARG A 232 6.53 -14.55 20.54
C ARG A 232 5.77 -14.09 19.31
N GLN A 233 5.17 -12.90 19.38
CA GLN A 233 4.45 -12.30 18.27
C GLN A 233 5.37 -11.93 17.10
N LEU A 234 6.57 -11.41 17.40
CA LEU A 234 7.61 -11.13 16.42
C LEU A 234 8.09 -12.41 15.71
N ASP A 235 8.32 -13.49 16.46
CA ASP A 235 8.69 -14.81 15.91
C ASP A 235 7.62 -15.35 14.96
N ASP A 236 6.35 -15.37 15.38
CA ASP A 236 5.25 -15.88 14.56
C ASP A 236 5.02 -15.05 13.29
N ALA A 237 5.22 -13.73 13.36
CA ALA A 237 5.20 -12.87 12.19
C ALA A 237 6.30 -13.26 11.18
N PHE A 238 7.54 -13.48 11.63
CA PHE A 238 8.63 -13.92 10.75
C PHE A 238 8.41 -15.33 10.19
N ASP A 239 7.98 -16.29 11.01
CA ASP A 239 7.73 -17.67 10.56
C ASP A 239 6.52 -17.77 9.63
N THR A 240 5.50 -16.93 9.82
CA THR A 240 4.34 -16.83 8.91
C THR A 240 4.72 -16.19 7.59
N LEU A 241 5.47 -15.07 7.61
CA LEU A 241 6.01 -14.48 6.38
C LEU A 241 6.85 -15.49 5.58
N ARG A 242 7.72 -16.26 6.25
CA ARG A 242 8.52 -17.31 5.61
C ARG A 242 7.65 -18.42 5.03
N ARG A 243 6.70 -18.96 5.80
CA ARG A 243 5.80 -20.03 5.36
C ARG A 243 4.97 -19.63 4.15
N VAL A 244 4.31 -18.47 4.20
CA VAL A 244 3.46 -17.97 3.11
C VAL A 244 4.27 -17.63 1.85
N LEU A 245 5.47 -17.04 1.98
CA LEU A 245 6.31 -16.72 0.82
C LEU A 245 6.99 -17.95 0.21
N GLN A 246 7.28 -18.99 1.01
CA GLN A 246 7.77 -20.27 0.49
C GLN A 246 6.68 -21.04 -0.25
N ASP A 247 5.47 -21.12 0.30
CA ASP A 247 4.30 -21.67 -0.39
C ASP A 247 4.02 -20.92 -1.70
N ALA A 248 3.88 -19.59 -1.65
CA ALA A 248 3.61 -18.76 -2.82
C ALA A 248 4.67 -18.88 -3.94
N ALA A 249 5.92 -19.21 -3.60
CA ALA A 249 7.00 -19.46 -4.56
C ALA A 249 7.09 -20.92 -5.06
N GLY A 250 6.29 -21.83 -4.49
CA GLY A 250 6.22 -23.24 -4.89
C GLY A 250 5.60 -23.44 -6.27
N ALA A 251 5.81 -24.62 -6.85
CA ALA A 251 5.28 -24.98 -8.17
C ALA A 251 3.74 -25.14 -8.20
N SER A 252 3.13 -25.37 -7.04
CA SER A 252 1.68 -25.51 -6.85
C SER A 252 1.29 -24.89 -5.50
N PRO A 253 1.21 -23.55 -5.39
CA PRO A 253 0.93 -22.87 -4.13
C PRO A 253 -0.50 -23.12 -3.64
N THR A 254 -0.69 -23.39 -2.35
CA THR A 254 -2.02 -23.61 -1.75
C THR A 254 -2.64 -22.31 -1.23
N PHE A 255 -1.81 -21.37 -0.77
CA PHE A 255 -2.21 -20.10 -0.15
C PHE A 255 -3.08 -20.24 1.11
N ASP A 256 -2.93 -21.33 1.87
CA ASP A 256 -3.77 -21.65 3.04
C ASP A 256 -3.71 -20.57 4.13
N ASP A 257 -2.52 -20.03 4.40
CA ASP A 257 -2.29 -18.96 5.38
C ASP A 257 -2.42 -17.53 4.80
N LEU A 258 -2.89 -17.39 3.55
CA LEU A 258 -3.06 -16.09 2.87
C LEU A 258 -4.54 -15.68 2.77
N VAL A 259 -4.91 -14.71 3.60
CA VAL A 259 -6.25 -14.11 3.63
C VAL A 259 -6.29 -12.88 2.72
N VAL A 260 -7.04 -13.01 1.61
CA VAL A 260 -7.29 -11.91 0.67
C VAL A 260 -8.58 -11.19 1.04
N HIS A 261 -8.49 -9.89 1.35
CA HIS A 261 -9.63 -9.04 1.68
C HIS A 261 -10.08 -8.29 0.43
N THR A 262 -11.37 -8.38 0.12
CA THR A 262 -11.99 -7.70 -1.03
C THR A 262 -12.79 -6.50 -0.54
N PRO A 263 -12.53 -5.28 -1.04
CA PRO A 263 -13.30 -4.09 -0.69
C PRO A 263 -14.78 -4.26 -1.01
N MET A 264 -15.64 -3.72 -0.13
CA MET A 264 -17.06 -3.47 -0.39
C MET A 264 -17.88 -4.68 -0.89
N ARG A 265 -17.44 -5.92 -0.68
CA ARG A 265 -18.13 -7.13 -1.20
C ARG A 265 -19.63 -7.13 -0.90
N ASP A 266 -19.99 -6.72 0.32
CA ASP A 266 -21.34 -6.72 0.86
C ASP A 266 -21.91 -5.29 1.05
N THR A 267 -21.24 -4.29 0.48
CA THR A 267 -21.69 -2.87 0.52
C THR A 267 -22.53 -2.56 -0.73
N PRO A 268 -23.78 -2.09 -0.59
CA PRO A 268 -24.59 -1.70 -1.74
C PRO A 268 -23.94 -0.56 -2.53
N LYS A 269 -23.62 -0.80 -3.80
CA LYS A 269 -23.02 0.21 -4.69
C LYS A 269 -23.96 1.39 -4.92
N LEU A 270 -23.44 2.60 -4.78
CA LEU A 270 -24.16 3.81 -5.09
C LEU A 270 -24.38 3.91 -6.61
N THR A 271 -25.63 4.06 -7.03
CA THR A 271 -26.00 4.09 -8.46
C THR A 271 -27.01 5.20 -8.72
N PRO A 272 -26.79 6.08 -9.73
CA PRO A 272 -25.60 6.22 -10.58
C PRO A 272 -24.52 7.13 -9.97
N LEU A 273 -23.24 6.85 -10.26
CA LEU A 273 -22.12 7.75 -9.96
C LEU A 273 -21.86 8.71 -11.16
N PRO A 274 -21.36 9.93 -10.92
CA PRO A 274 -20.94 10.83 -12.00
C PRO A 274 -19.78 10.25 -12.84
N PRO A 275 -19.65 10.64 -14.13
CA PRO A 275 -18.52 10.22 -14.96
C PRO A 275 -17.16 10.60 -14.33
N GLY A 276 -16.26 9.63 -14.25
CA GLY A 276 -14.93 9.80 -13.66
C GLY A 276 -14.88 9.77 -12.13
N VAL A 277 -15.99 9.49 -11.44
CA VAL A 277 -16.02 9.25 -10.00
C VAL A 277 -15.84 7.75 -9.70
N THR A 278 -14.87 7.41 -8.84
CA THR A 278 -14.71 6.06 -8.28
C THR A 278 -15.55 5.88 -7.02
N GLU A 279 -15.80 4.64 -6.62
CA GLU A 279 -16.38 4.29 -5.32
C GLU A 279 -15.57 3.14 -4.74
N THR A 280 -15.09 3.28 -3.50
CA THR A 280 -14.21 2.29 -2.87
C THR A 280 -14.21 2.38 -1.34
N MET A 281 -13.59 1.38 -0.73
CA MET A 281 -13.07 1.41 0.63
C MET A 281 -11.59 1.04 0.52
N HIS A 282 -10.69 1.86 1.08
CA HIS A 282 -9.25 1.65 0.91
C HIS A 282 -8.71 0.38 1.58
N ALA A 283 -7.52 -0.03 1.15
CA ALA A 283 -6.98 -1.36 1.44
C ALA A 283 -6.71 -1.57 2.96
N GLU A 284 -6.28 -0.54 3.68
CA GLU A 284 -6.17 -0.54 5.15
C GLU A 284 -7.52 -0.86 5.79
N GLN A 285 -8.53 -0.03 5.50
CA GLN A 285 -9.89 -0.13 6.03
C GLN A 285 -10.55 -1.48 5.75
N CYS A 286 -10.21 -2.13 4.64
CA CYS A 286 -10.68 -3.49 4.32
C CYS A 286 -10.10 -4.55 5.28
N ILE A 287 -8.80 -4.50 5.56
CA ILE A 287 -8.16 -5.41 6.53
C ILE A 287 -8.73 -5.13 7.92
N GLU A 288 -8.80 -3.87 8.33
CA GLU A 288 -9.27 -3.46 9.66
C GLU A 288 -10.73 -3.85 9.88
N SER A 289 -11.61 -3.63 8.89
CA SER A 289 -13.02 -4.06 8.94
C SER A 289 -13.15 -5.57 9.14
N ALA A 290 -12.33 -6.37 8.44
CA ALA A 290 -12.33 -7.81 8.56
C ALA A 290 -11.81 -8.27 9.94
N ILE A 291 -10.80 -7.60 10.51
CA ILE A 291 -10.34 -7.85 11.88
C ILE A 291 -11.47 -7.58 12.87
N ALA A 292 -12.16 -6.43 12.77
CA ALA A 292 -13.28 -6.11 13.65
C ALA A 292 -14.41 -7.13 13.59
N GLN A 293 -14.82 -7.55 12.39
CA GLN A 293 -15.87 -8.54 12.18
C GLN A 293 -15.54 -9.93 12.73
N ASN A 294 -14.25 -10.25 12.91
CA ASN A 294 -13.77 -11.55 13.38
C ASN A 294 -13.02 -11.45 14.72
N ALA A 295 -13.17 -10.33 15.45
CA ALA A 295 -12.28 -9.95 16.54
C ALA A 295 -12.16 -11.05 17.62
N ASP A 296 -13.29 -11.57 18.12
CA ASP A 296 -13.31 -12.64 19.12
C ASP A 296 -12.61 -13.93 18.65
N VAL A 297 -12.80 -14.28 17.37
CA VAL A 297 -12.29 -15.54 16.80
C VAL A 297 -10.78 -15.41 16.60
N TRP A 298 -10.35 -14.40 15.86
CA TRP A 298 -8.93 -14.22 15.51
C TRP A 298 -8.06 -13.85 16.73
N HIS A 299 -8.62 -13.16 17.72
CA HIS A 299 -7.91 -12.90 18.98
C HIS A 299 -7.66 -14.20 19.76
N ARG A 300 -8.71 -15.01 20.00
CA ARG A 300 -8.57 -16.31 20.69
C ARG A 300 -7.66 -17.26 19.94
N GLU A 301 -7.75 -17.33 18.61
CA GLU A 301 -6.85 -18.13 17.77
C GLU A 301 -5.39 -17.68 17.95
N ALA A 302 -5.11 -16.37 17.90
CA ALA A 302 -3.76 -15.83 18.06
C ALA A 302 -3.21 -16.08 19.47
N VAL A 303 -4.00 -15.80 20.53
CA VAL A 303 -3.61 -16.03 21.92
C VAL A 303 -3.29 -17.51 22.17
N ALA A 304 -4.16 -18.42 21.73
CA ALA A 304 -3.97 -19.86 21.90
C ALA A 304 -2.75 -20.37 21.12
N ARG A 305 -2.59 -19.93 19.86
CA ARG A 305 -1.43 -20.27 19.01
C ARG A 305 -0.10 -19.85 19.65
N LEU A 306 -0.06 -18.67 20.26
CA LEU A 306 1.15 -18.07 20.79
C LEU A 306 1.43 -18.46 22.26
N LEU A 307 0.50 -19.14 22.92
CA LEU A 307 0.51 -19.43 24.36
C LEU A 307 0.63 -18.14 25.19
N LEU A 308 -0.24 -17.17 24.89
CA LEU A 308 -0.35 -15.90 25.62
C LEU A 308 -1.50 -15.95 26.64
N SER A 309 -1.61 -14.89 27.44
CA SER A 309 -2.73 -14.70 28.36
C SER A 309 -4.01 -14.31 27.59
N PRO A 310 -5.23 -14.67 28.06
CA PRO A 310 -6.50 -14.33 27.40
C PRO A 310 -6.80 -12.83 27.21
N ASP A 311 -6.09 -11.95 27.92
CA ASP A 311 -6.12 -10.48 27.87
C ASP A 311 -4.93 -9.89 27.09
N ALA A 312 -4.12 -10.72 26.43
CA ALA A 312 -2.93 -10.25 25.73
C ALA A 312 -3.28 -9.49 24.44
N LEU A 313 -2.79 -8.24 24.36
CA LEU A 313 -2.83 -7.44 23.14
C LEU A 313 -2.03 -8.10 22.01
N ILE A 314 -2.72 -8.35 20.90
CA ILE A 314 -2.17 -8.87 19.65
C ILE A 314 -1.74 -7.70 18.76
N VAL A 315 -0.46 -7.66 18.43
CA VAL A 315 0.16 -6.69 17.54
C VAL A 315 -0.27 -6.97 16.11
N VAL A 316 -0.85 -5.96 15.47
CA VAL A 316 -1.24 -5.97 14.06
C VAL A 316 -0.24 -5.07 13.32
N PRO A 317 0.95 -5.56 12.90
CA PRO A 317 1.85 -4.80 12.05
C PRO A 317 1.18 -4.62 10.68
N MET A 318 1.13 -3.39 10.16
CA MET A 318 0.47 -3.12 8.88
C MET A 318 1.25 -2.11 8.03
N ALA A 319 1.62 -2.51 6.81
CA ALA A 319 2.35 -1.66 5.86
C ALA A 319 1.95 -1.97 4.41
N GLY A 320 2.10 -0.98 3.53
CA GLY A 320 1.66 -1.05 2.13
C GLY A 320 2.64 -0.43 1.15
N ARG A 321 2.23 -0.32 -0.11
CA ARG A 321 2.99 0.45 -1.11
C ARG A 321 3.03 1.94 -0.73
N PHE A 322 1.96 2.43 -0.10
CA PHE A 322 1.78 3.81 0.30
C PHE A 322 1.65 3.94 1.83
N VAL A 323 1.47 5.17 2.31
CA VAL A 323 1.02 5.43 3.69
C VAL A 323 -0.50 5.46 3.72
N PRO A 324 -1.12 5.20 4.88
CA PRO A 324 -2.54 5.44 5.09
C PRO A 324 -2.93 6.81 4.53
N CYS A 325 -3.94 6.84 3.66
CA CYS A 325 -4.49 8.09 3.17
C CYS A 325 -5.10 8.91 4.33
N ALA A 326 -5.52 10.14 4.06
CA ALA A 326 -6.16 10.96 5.09
C ALA A 326 -7.37 10.26 5.76
N ALA A 327 -8.19 9.53 5.00
CA ALA A 327 -9.35 8.82 5.54
C ALA A 327 -8.95 7.65 6.44
N CYS A 328 -8.01 6.81 5.98
CA CYS A 328 -7.49 5.69 6.76
C CYS A 328 -6.83 6.19 8.05
N ALA A 329 -6.07 7.28 8.00
CA ALA A 329 -5.45 7.88 9.18
C ALA A 329 -6.47 8.40 10.22
N GLU A 330 -7.59 8.98 9.80
CA GLU A 330 -8.66 9.38 10.74
C GLU A 330 -9.37 8.16 11.34
N VAL A 331 -9.59 7.10 10.56
CA VAL A 331 -10.15 5.82 11.04
C VAL A 331 -9.22 5.13 12.02
N GLU A 332 -7.91 5.10 11.75
CA GLU A 332 -6.88 4.60 12.67
C GLU A 332 -6.78 5.43 13.95
N ALA A 333 -6.91 6.76 13.86
CA ALA A 333 -6.87 7.63 15.03
C ALA A 333 -8.10 7.43 15.92
N GLU A 334 -9.30 7.38 15.32
CA GLU A 334 -10.55 7.13 16.03
C GLU A 334 -10.56 5.71 16.63
N SER A 335 -10.18 4.68 15.86
CA SER A 335 -10.19 3.28 16.32
C SER A 335 -9.15 2.94 17.40
N ARG A 336 -8.11 3.77 17.59
CA ARG A 336 -7.18 3.71 18.73
C ARG A 336 -7.71 4.33 20.02
N THR A 337 -8.90 4.93 19.98
CA THR A 337 -9.46 5.70 21.10
C THR A 337 -10.92 5.33 21.35
N HIS A 338 -11.42 5.67 22.53
CA HIS A 338 -12.83 5.59 22.91
C HIS A 338 -13.50 4.21 22.71
N GLY A 339 -12.74 3.11 22.81
CA GLY A 339 -13.24 1.75 22.65
C GLY A 339 -13.36 1.26 21.20
N GLY A 340 -12.56 1.79 20.27
CA GLY A 340 -12.41 1.24 18.91
C GLY A 340 -11.53 -0.03 18.84
N LEU A 341 -11.43 -0.65 17.66
CA LEU A 341 -10.75 -1.94 17.45
C LEU A 341 -9.31 -2.00 18.00
N PHE A 342 -8.57 -0.89 17.91
CA PHE A 342 -7.16 -0.79 18.29
C PHE A 342 -6.93 0.03 19.56
N ASP A 343 -7.99 0.33 20.31
CA ASP A 343 -7.88 0.94 21.63
C ASP A 343 -7.26 -0.09 22.60
N PRO A 344 -6.11 0.21 23.24
CA PRO A 344 -5.50 -0.68 24.21
C PRO A 344 -6.43 -1.06 25.37
N ALA A 345 -7.41 -0.23 25.71
CA ALA A 345 -8.41 -0.51 26.75
C ALA A 345 -9.41 -1.61 26.36
N ASN A 346 -9.46 -2.02 25.08
CA ASN A 346 -10.24 -3.16 24.61
C ASN A 346 -9.47 -4.49 24.69
N GLU A 347 -8.20 -4.50 25.15
CA GLU A 347 -7.39 -5.69 25.50
C GLU A 347 -7.22 -6.75 24.39
N ARG A 348 -7.51 -6.39 23.13
CA ARG A 348 -7.50 -7.32 21.98
C ARG A 348 -6.39 -7.07 20.98
N PHE A 349 -6.39 -5.92 20.31
CA PHE A 349 -5.47 -5.63 19.21
C PHE A 349 -4.78 -4.28 19.38
N VAL A 350 -3.53 -4.18 18.91
CA VAL A 350 -2.84 -2.90 18.75
C VAL A 350 -2.27 -2.78 17.34
N LEU A 351 -2.66 -1.73 16.63
CA LEU A 351 -2.15 -1.45 15.29
C LEU A 351 -0.71 -0.91 15.38
N HIS A 352 0.23 -1.63 14.79
CA HIS A 352 1.61 -1.18 14.63
C HIS A 352 1.83 -0.68 13.20
N ARG A 353 1.81 0.66 13.06
CA ARG A 353 2.36 1.36 11.89
C ARG A 353 3.83 1.64 12.15
N SER A 354 4.68 1.42 11.16
CA SER A 354 6.08 1.81 11.29
C SER A 354 6.24 3.34 11.11
N SER A 355 5.26 4.03 10.54
CA SER A 355 5.26 5.49 10.31
C SER A 355 4.01 6.17 10.88
N ARG A 356 4.13 7.46 11.23
CA ARG A 356 3.01 8.35 11.58
C ARG A 356 2.69 9.36 10.46
N ARG A 357 3.20 9.14 9.25
CA ARG A 357 2.91 10.01 8.08
C ARG A 357 1.51 9.72 7.55
N ILE A 358 0.79 10.80 7.21
CA ILE A 358 -0.54 10.74 6.62
C ILE A 358 -0.40 11.04 5.12
N GLY A 359 -1.06 10.24 4.29
CA GLY A 359 -1.12 10.38 2.84
C GLY A 359 -2.02 11.54 2.39
N MET A 360 -2.38 11.53 1.11
CA MET A 360 -3.30 12.52 0.55
C MET A 360 -4.77 12.22 0.87
N ALA A 361 -5.64 13.21 0.68
CA ALA A 361 -7.06 12.98 0.45
C ALA A 361 -7.32 12.87 -1.06
N PHE A 362 -8.26 12.02 -1.46
CA PHE A 362 -8.60 11.80 -2.85
C PHE A 362 -9.81 12.65 -3.27
N ALA A 363 -9.79 13.11 -4.52
CA ALA A 363 -10.88 13.85 -5.16
C ALA A 363 -11.53 12.97 -6.23
N ASN A 364 -12.81 13.20 -6.51
CA ASN A 364 -13.62 12.40 -7.43
C ASN A 364 -13.69 10.91 -7.02
N GLU A 365 -13.69 10.65 -5.72
CA GLU A 365 -13.82 9.32 -5.16
C GLU A 365 -14.84 9.34 -4.03
N VAL A 366 -15.84 8.46 -4.11
CA VAL A 366 -16.71 8.15 -2.98
C VAL A 366 -15.96 7.20 -2.06
N GLN A 367 -15.55 7.72 -0.91
CA GLN A 367 -14.80 6.98 0.09
C GLN A 367 -15.74 6.48 1.18
N HIS A 368 -15.85 5.17 1.33
CA HIS A 368 -16.57 4.54 2.44
C HIS A 368 -15.69 4.47 3.70
N ILE A 369 -16.34 4.65 4.86
CA ILE A 369 -15.71 4.56 6.18
C ILE A 369 -16.00 3.21 6.84
N ALA A 370 -14.94 2.54 7.32
CA ALA A 370 -14.96 1.26 8.01
C ALA A 370 -15.62 1.32 9.40
N GLN A 371 -16.95 1.40 9.44
CA GLN A 371 -17.75 1.50 10.67
C GLN A 371 -17.38 0.47 11.74
N SER A 372 -17.21 -0.80 11.39
CA SER A 372 -16.95 -1.88 12.36
C SER A 372 -15.66 -1.70 13.16
N THR A 373 -14.70 -0.88 12.68
CA THR A 373 -13.44 -0.61 13.39
C THR A 373 -13.59 0.41 14.51
N LEU A 374 -14.67 1.21 14.52
CA LEU A 374 -14.77 2.42 15.33
C LEU A 374 -15.43 2.19 16.70
N ALA A 375 -16.31 1.20 16.81
CA ALA A 375 -16.93 0.75 18.06
C ALA A 375 -17.62 -0.61 17.87
N GLU A 376 -17.77 -1.38 18.94
CA GLU A 376 -18.54 -2.64 18.94
C GLU A 376 -20.04 -2.40 18.68
N ALA A 377 -20.61 -1.37 19.32
CA ALA A 377 -22.03 -1.03 19.18
C ALA A 377 -22.33 -0.39 17.80
N PRO A 378 -23.18 -0.99 16.94
CA PRO A 378 -23.36 -0.52 15.56
C PRO A 378 -23.86 0.93 15.41
N ALA A 379 -24.71 1.39 16.34
CA ALA A 379 -25.18 2.78 16.35
C ALA A 379 -24.05 3.78 16.68
N GLU A 380 -23.13 3.40 17.56
CA GLU A 380 -21.97 4.21 17.93
C GLU A 380 -20.94 4.26 16.80
N ALA A 381 -20.65 3.10 16.21
CA ALA A 381 -19.83 2.96 15.01
C ALA A 381 -20.34 3.84 13.86
N ALA A 382 -21.65 3.81 13.58
CA ALA A 382 -22.28 4.63 12.56
C ALA A 382 -22.21 6.13 12.86
N ARG A 383 -22.28 6.53 14.13
CA ARG A 383 -22.14 7.93 14.58
C ARG A 383 -20.70 8.42 14.37
N ARG A 384 -19.70 7.67 14.82
CA ARG A 384 -18.28 8.01 14.66
C ARG A 384 -17.88 8.09 13.19
N ALA A 385 -18.33 7.14 12.37
CA ALA A 385 -18.06 7.15 10.94
C ALA A 385 -18.69 8.36 10.22
N GLN A 386 -19.90 8.77 10.62
CA GLN A 386 -20.48 10.03 10.15
C GLN A 386 -19.63 11.23 10.60
N THR A 387 -19.17 11.27 11.85
CA THR A 387 -18.29 12.34 12.35
C THR A 387 -16.93 12.40 11.63
N ILE A 388 -16.40 11.27 11.14
CA ILE A 388 -15.22 11.26 10.25
C ILE A 388 -15.59 11.84 8.88
N ALA A 389 -16.68 11.38 8.26
CA ALA A 389 -17.12 11.88 6.96
C ALA A 389 -17.43 13.40 6.98
N ASP A 390 -18.10 13.88 8.02
CA ASP A 390 -18.44 15.30 8.21
C ASP A 390 -17.20 16.18 8.37
N ARG A 391 -16.11 15.67 8.98
CA ARG A 391 -14.82 16.38 9.04
C ARG A 391 -14.27 16.68 7.63
N PHE A 392 -14.39 15.75 6.69
CA PHE A 392 -13.90 15.93 5.31
C PHE A 392 -14.67 17.00 4.52
N VAL A 393 -15.98 17.12 4.75
CA VAL A 393 -16.85 18.05 4.02
C VAL A 393 -16.94 19.41 4.72
N HIS A 394 -17.17 19.42 6.03
CA HIS A 394 -17.56 20.62 6.79
C HIS A 394 -16.45 21.19 7.68
N ALA A 395 -15.41 20.41 7.99
CA ALA A 395 -14.26 20.87 8.79
C ALA A 395 -12.88 20.50 8.22
N PRO A 396 -12.59 20.69 6.91
CA PRO A 396 -11.33 20.28 6.29
C PRO A 396 -10.09 20.94 6.94
N GLN A 397 -10.25 22.04 7.67
CA GLN A 397 -9.21 22.68 8.47
C GLN A 397 -8.77 21.92 9.73
N SER A 398 -9.59 21.00 10.27
CA SER A 398 -9.17 20.12 11.38
C SER A 398 -8.39 18.90 10.91
N LEU A 399 -8.51 18.57 9.62
CA LEU A 399 -7.86 17.42 9.00
C LEU A 399 -6.43 17.73 8.55
N ARG A 400 -5.64 16.66 8.40
CA ARG A 400 -4.25 16.73 7.96
C ARG A 400 -4.05 15.78 6.80
N ALA A 401 -3.58 16.29 5.67
CA ALA A 401 -3.26 15.48 4.50
C ALA A 401 -1.99 15.98 3.80
N TYR A 402 -1.35 15.11 3.02
CA TYR A 402 -0.29 15.54 2.12
C TYR A 402 -0.86 16.10 0.81
N GLY A 403 -0.22 17.13 0.26
CA GLY A 403 -0.75 17.88 -0.90
C GLY A 403 -0.58 17.23 -2.27
N LYS A 404 0.16 16.12 -2.33
CA LYS A 404 0.47 15.28 -3.50
C LYS A 404 0.57 13.82 -3.01
N PRO A 405 0.75 12.81 -3.87
CA PRO A 405 1.20 11.49 -3.41
C PRO A 405 2.50 11.61 -2.59
N VAL A 406 2.61 10.89 -1.47
CA VAL A 406 3.82 10.88 -0.63
C VAL A 406 4.91 10.09 -1.34
N VAL A 407 5.68 10.80 -2.17
CA VAL A 407 6.78 10.28 -2.96
C VAL A 407 7.81 11.41 -3.03
N LEU A 408 8.71 11.48 -2.05
CA LEU A 408 9.76 12.52 -2.01
C LEU A 408 10.96 12.13 -2.88
N ASP A 409 11.80 13.12 -3.19
CA ASP A 409 12.71 13.12 -4.34
C ASP A 409 13.83 12.06 -4.33
N TYR A 410 14.00 11.33 -3.21
CA TYR A 410 14.90 10.17 -3.12
C TYR A 410 14.22 8.89 -2.63
N SER A 411 12.89 8.90 -2.46
CA SER A 411 12.17 7.86 -1.74
C SER A 411 10.77 7.50 -2.25
N LEU A 412 10.60 6.21 -2.54
CA LEU A 412 9.32 5.50 -2.52
C LEU A 412 8.85 5.18 -1.10
N ASP A 413 9.52 5.72 -0.09
CA ASP A 413 9.32 5.32 1.28
C ASP A 413 8.34 6.20 2.01
N THR A 414 7.09 5.83 1.84
CA THR A 414 5.99 6.31 2.64
C THR A 414 6.23 6.12 4.14
N GLU A 415 7.11 5.20 4.57
CA GLU A 415 7.39 4.95 5.99
C GLU A 415 8.85 5.18 6.47
N SER A 416 9.83 5.51 5.60
CA SER A 416 11.28 5.43 5.91
C SER A 416 12.25 5.95 4.81
N GLU A 417 12.65 7.22 4.75
CA GLU A 417 13.12 7.75 3.46
C GLU A 417 14.48 7.34 2.85
N SER A 418 15.23 6.40 3.45
CA SER A 418 16.08 5.54 2.61
C SER A 418 16.35 4.17 3.21
N SER A 419 16.34 3.14 2.34
CA SER A 419 17.10 1.93 2.58
C SER A 419 18.58 2.29 2.71
N GLY A 420 19.11 2.30 3.94
CA GLY A 420 20.55 2.17 4.12
C GLY A 420 21.02 0.93 3.35
N ASN A 421 22.10 1.08 2.58
CA ASN A 421 22.85 -0.09 2.17
C ASN A 421 23.61 -0.56 3.44
N GLU A 422 23.05 -1.51 4.17
CA GLU A 422 23.91 -2.40 4.96
C GLU A 422 24.77 -3.18 3.93
N ALA A 423 26.08 -3.18 4.17
CA ALA A 423 27.07 -3.83 3.33
C ALA A 423 27.14 -5.34 3.58
#